data_AF-A0A131ZYZ5-F1
#
_entry.id   AF-A0A131ZYZ5-F1
#
_cell.length_a   1.000
_cell.length_b   1.000
_cell.length_c   1.000
_cell.angle_alpha   90.00
_cell.angle_beta   90.00
_cell.angle_gamma   90.00
#
_symmetry.space_group_name_H-M   'P 1'
#
loop_
_entity.id
_entity.type
_entity.pdbx_description
1 polymer ?
#
loop_
_entity_poly.entity_id
_entity_poly.type
_entity_poly.pdbx_seq_one_letter_code
_entity_poly.pdbx_strand_id
1 'polypeptide(L)'
;MYWVGLILLNSFVFGNQPTNFHGSEQSSISVNPLHRQNQSLSSSLEKPKVKVEVYYETLCPDSMQFLLYQLFPNYERLKNQIELKLYPFGKAQFFESGNSFEFYCQHGPKECRGNLIHCCVLDRYRNYDESIPFLRCMENDLYGLRRPSVDAVAQKQ
;
A
#
# COMPACT_ATOMS: atom_id res chain seq x y z
N MET A 1 1.96 5.17 -24.76
CA MET A 1 0.76 4.33 -24.56
C MET A 1 0.47 4.34 -23.08
N TYR A 2 -0.51 5.14 -22.67
CA TYR A 2 -0.85 5.37 -21.27
C TYR A 2 -1.62 4.16 -20.73
N TRP A 3 -1.06 3.49 -19.72
CA TRP A 3 -1.79 2.57 -18.86
C TRP A 3 -1.56 2.99 -17.40
N VAL A 4 -2.21 4.09 -17.00
CA VAL A 4 -2.51 4.34 -15.59
C VAL A 4 -4.00 4.08 -15.45
N GLY A 5 -4.35 2.86 -15.07
CA GLY A 5 -5.74 2.43 -15.06
C GLY A 5 -5.91 1.04 -14.47
N LEU A 6 -5.75 0.93 -13.16
CA LEU A 6 -6.56 0.01 -12.36
C LEU A 6 -6.67 0.52 -10.92
N ILE A 7 -7.46 1.59 -10.78
CA ILE A 7 -8.11 1.94 -9.52
C ILE A 7 -9.47 1.23 -9.54
N LEU A 8 -9.66 0.32 -8.58
CA LEU A 8 -10.94 -0.22 -8.07
C LEU A 8 -11.85 -0.94 -9.08
N LEU A 9 -11.83 -2.28 -9.03
CA LEU A 9 -13.03 -3.08 -9.32
C LEU A 9 -13.42 -3.85 -8.06
N ASN A 10 -14.30 -3.25 -7.27
CA ASN A 10 -15.35 -4.00 -6.59
C ASN A 10 -16.66 -3.27 -6.83
N SER A 11 -17.48 -3.90 -7.66
CA SER A 11 -18.84 -3.50 -7.99
C SER A 11 -19.69 -3.46 -6.73
N PHE A 12 -20.26 -2.30 -6.38
CA PHE A 12 -21.45 -2.24 -5.55
C PHE A 12 -22.54 -1.46 -6.29
N VAL A 13 -23.55 -2.22 -6.68
CA VAL A 13 -24.83 -1.74 -7.20
C VAL A 13 -25.52 -0.97 -6.08
N PHE A 14 -25.81 0.32 -6.31
CA PHE A 14 -26.66 1.10 -5.41
C PHE A 14 -28.11 0.64 -5.56
N GLY A 15 -28.57 -0.18 -4.61
CA GLY A 15 -29.99 -0.42 -4.37
C GLY A 15 -30.55 0.69 -3.48
N ASN A 16 -31.42 1.55 -4.04
CA ASN A 16 -32.20 2.52 -3.28
C ASN A 16 -33.37 1.83 -2.57
N GLN A 17 -33.49 1.99 -1.25
CA GLN A 17 -34.73 1.77 -0.50
C GLN A 17 -35.01 3.02 0.36
N PRO A 18 -36.24 3.58 0.31
CA PRO A 18 -36.61 4.77 1.05
C PRO A 18 -37.05 4.46 2.48
N THR A 19 -36.80 5.42 3.36
CA THR A 19 -37.23 5.45 4.77
C THR A 19 -38.74 5.71 4.88
N ASN A 20 -39.47 4.85 5.57
CA ASN A 20 -40.79 5.14 6.13
C ASN A 20 -40.77 4.88 7.64
N PHE A 21 -40.78 5.96 8.42
CA PHE A 21 -41.04 5.94 9.86
C PHE A 21 -42.53 6.29 10.05
N HIS A 22 -43.30 5.36 10.63
CA HIS A 22 -44.64 5.63 11.15
C HIS A 22 -44.71 5.05 12.56
N GLY A 23 -44.92 5.91 13.53
CA GLY A 23 -45.07 5.53 14.93
C GLY A 23 -46.53 5.37 15.30
N SER A 24 -46.81 4.39 16.15
CA SER A 24 -47.84 4.41 17.20
C SER A 24 -47.88 3.03 17.85
N GLU A 25 -47.70 2.94 19.17
CA GLU A 25 -48.75 2.48 20.08
C GLU A 25 -48.18 2.32 21.50
N GLN A 26 -48.93 2.90 22.44
CA GLN A 26 -48.72 2.78 23.88
C GLN A 26 -49.32 1.47 24.36
N SER A 27 -48.59 0.71 25.18
CA SER A 27 -49.24 -0.06 26.24
C SER A 27 -48.27 -0.27 27.42
N SER A 28 -48.82 -0.01 28.59
CA SER A 28 -48.26 -0.10 29.93
C SER A 28 -47.95 -1.54 30.36
N ILE A 29 -46.84 -1.78 31.06
CA ILE A 29 -46.70 -2.74 32.18
C ILE A 29 -45.47 -2.36 33.02
N SER A 30 -45.65 -2.35 34.35
CA SER A 30 -44.64 -2.07 35.38
C SER A 30 -43.92 -3.35 35.82
N VAL A 31 -42.58 -3.36 35.85
CA VAL A 31 -41.77 -4.28 36.70
C VAL A 31 -40.39 -3.69 37.04
N ASN A 32 -40.08 -3.72 38.34
CA ASN A 32 -38.92 -3.36 39.17
C ASN A 32 -37.51 -3.12 38.55
N PRO A 33 -36.67 -2.25 39.16
CA PRO A 33 -35.36 -1.90 38.65
C PRO A 33 -34.33 -2.97 38.98
N LEU A 34 -34.06 -3.86 38.03
CA LEU A 34 -32.81 -4.64 38.03
C LEU A 34 -31.70 -3.75 37.45
N HIS A 35 -30.71 -3.52 38.31
CA HIS A 35 -29.42 -2.89 38.10
C HIS A 35 -28.95 -2.92 36.63
N ARG A 36 -29.11 -1.79 35.92
CA ARG A 36 -28.53 -1.57 34.59
C ARG A 36 -27.01 -1.50 34.75
N GLN A 37 -26.31 -2.60 34.48
CA GLN A 37 -24.90 -2.48 34.13
C GLN A 37 -24.82 -1.73 32.78
N ASN A 38 -24.55 -0.43 32.86
CA ASN A 38 -23.98 0.33 31.75
C ASN A 38 -22.55 -0.19 31.53
N GLN A 39 -22.42 -1.37 30.94
CA GLN A 39 -21.22 -1.67 30.20
C GLN A 39 -21.46 -1.13 28.80
N SER A 40 -21.11 0.15 28.61
CA SER A 40 -20.71 0.62 27.29
C SER A 40 -19.43 -0.12 26.95
N LEU A 41 -19.58 -1.35 26.48
CA LEU A 41 -18.51 -2.05 25.80
C LEU A 41 -18.35 -1.34 24.44
N SER A 42 -17.71 -0.17 24.50
CA SER A 42 -17.04 0.40 23.35
C SER A 42 -15.91 -0.57 23.03
N SER A 43 -16.28 -1.66 22.37
CA SER A 43 -15.32 -2.35 21.54
C SER A 43 -14.95 -1.32 20.49
N SER A 44 -13.72 -0.81 20.60
CA SER A 44 -13.01 -0.21 19.50
C SER A 44 -12.97 -1.24 18.38
N LEU A 45 -14.03 -1.30 17.59
CA LEU A 45 -14.05 -1.96 16.30
C LEU A 45 -13.09 -1.14 15.43
N GLU A 46 -11.80 -1.45 15.54
CA GLU A 46 -10.77 -1.02 14.61
C GLU A 46 -11.35 -1.23 13.21
N LYS A 47 -11.52 -0.12 12.48
CA LYS A 47 -12.08 -0.20 11.13
C LYS A 47 -11.14 -1.10 10.32
N PRO A 48 -11.69 -2.07 9.57
CA PRO A 48 -10.85 -2.95 8.77
C PRO A 48 -10.00 -2.12 7.81
N LYS A 49 -8.68 -2.36 7.82
CA LYS A 49 -7.75 -1.67 6.94
C LYS A 49 -7.97 -2.11 5.49
N VAL A 50 -7.82 -1.17 4.57
CA VAL A 50 -7.84 -1.47 3.13
C VAL A 50 -6.50 -2.06 2.73
N LYS A 51 -6.51 -3.25 2.14
CA LYS A 51 -5.28 -3.86 1.61
C LYS A 51 -4.86 -3.14 0.33
N VAL A 52 -3.61 -2.66 0.29
CA VAL A 52 -3.02 -1.97 -0.86
C VAL A 52 -1.71 -2.66 -1.22
N GLU A 53 -1.67 -3.30 -2.39
CA GLU A 53 -0.47 -3.94 -2.92
C GLU A 53 0.04 -3.16 -4.13
N VAL A 54 1.33 -2.82 -4.12
CA VAL A 54 1.97 -2.03 -5.18
C VAL A 54 3.09 -2.85 -5.80
N TYR A 55 2.95 -3.14 -7.09
CA TYR A 55 3.96 -3.83 -7.90
C TYR A 55 4.62 -2.81 -8.81
N TYR A 56 5.95 -2.69 -8.75
CA TYR A 56 6.66 -1.59 -9.40
C TYR A 56 8.09 -1.95 -9.81
N GLU A 57 8.71 -1.09 -10.63
CA GLU A 57 10.09 -1.22 -11.12
C GLU A 57 10.86 0.06 -10.78
N THR A 58 12.07 -0.08 -10.24
CA THR A 58 12.89 1.05 -9.77
C THR A 58 13.42 2.00 -10.85
N LEU A 59 13.32 1.63 -12.14
CA LEU A 59 13.70 2.48 -13.27
C LEU A 59 12.56 2.76 -14.26
N CYS A 60 11.34 2.31 -13.95
CA CYS A 60 10.16 2.65 -14.76
C CYS A 60 9.67 4.05 -14.41
N PRO A 61 9.58 4.99 -15.38
CA PRO A 61 9.15 6.37 -15.11
C PRO A 61 7.80 6.48 -14.41
N ASP A 62 6.84 5.62 -14.76
CA ASP A 62 5.49 5.64 -14.18
C ASP A 62 5.49 5.12 -12.73
N SER A 63 6.27 4.06 -12.46
CA SER A 63 6.48 3.56 -11.10
C SER A 63 7.11 4.62 -10.20
N MET A 64 8.18 5.26 -10.67
CA MET A 64 8.86 6.34 -9.95
C MET A 64 7.88 7.48 -9.63
N GLN A 65 7.09 7.91 -10.61
CA GLN A 65 6.11 8.98 -10.41
C GLN A 65 5.02 8.61 -9.39
N PHE A 66 4.48 7.40 -9.48
CA PHE A 66 3.49 6.94 -8.51
C PHE A 66 4.06 6.93 -7.09
N LEU A 67 5.26 6.37 -6.90
CA LEU A 67 5.91 6.30 -5.60
C LEU A 67 6.21 7.70 -5.04
N LEU A 68 6.89 8.54 -5.82
CA LEU A 68 7.39 9.84 -5.38
C LEU A 68 6.28 10.87 -5.17
N TYR A 69 5.25 10.87 -6.01
CA TYR A 69 4.25 11.95 -6.02
C TYR A 69 2.88 11.53 -5.48
N GLN A 70 2.60 10.23 -5.38
CA GLN A 70 1.30 9.75 -4.89
C GLN A 70 1.45 8.94 -3.60
N LEU A 71 2.24 7.87 -3.57
CA LEU A 71 2.28 6.99 -2.41
C LEU A 71 3.07 7.59 -1.24
N PHE A 72 4.36 7.88 -1.42
CA PHE A 72 5.24 8.28 -0.31
C PHE A 72 4.81 9.58 0.38
N PRO A 73 4.38 10.65 -0.33
CA PRO A 73 3.91 11.87 0.33
C PRO A 73 2.62 11.67 1.15
N ASN A 74 1.80 10.69 0.79
CA ASN A 74 0.51 10.44 1.44
C ASN A 74 0.56 9.32 2.48
N TYR A 75 1.68 8.58 2.59
CA TYR A 75 1.78 7.42 3.48
C TYR A 75 1.41 7.76 4.93
N GLU A 76 1.90 8.87 5.47
CA GLU A 76 1.59 9.30 6.85
C GLU A 76 0.09 9.46 7.11
N ARG A 77 -0.67 9.93 6.12
CA ARG A 77 -2.12 10.08 6.21
C ARG A 77 -2.86 8.76 6.05
N LEU A 78 -2.25 7.79 5.36
CA LEU A 78 -2.88 6.53 4.96
C LEU A 78 -2.54 5.35 5.88
N LYS A 79 -1.39 5.37 6.58
CA LYS A 79 -0.82 4.20 7.28
C LYS A 79 -1.71 3.55 8.34
N ASN A 80 -2.64 4.32 8.92
CA ASN A 80 -3.62 3.82 9.88
C ASN A 80 -4.87 3.20 9.20
N GLN A 81 -5.09 3.49 7.93
CA GLN A 81 -6.25 3.05 7.15
C GLN A 81 -5.92 1.92 6.17
N ILE A 82 -4.63 1.70 5.86
CA ILE A 82 -4.21 0.72 4.87
C ILE A 82 -3.28 -0.35 5.46
N GLU A 83 -3.37 -1.56 4.90
CA GLU A 83 -2.32 -2.56 4.98
C GLU A 83 -1.52 -2.50 3.67
N LEU A 84 -0.37 -1.82 3.70
CA LEU A 84 0.49 -1.63 2.54
C LEU A 84 1.39 -2.85 2.32
N LYS A 85 1.56 -3.27 1.05
CA LYS A 85 2.60 -4.19 0.59
C LYS A 85 3.28 -3.63 -0.66
N LEU A 86 4.60 -3.66 -0.68
CA LEU A 86 5.44 -3.15 -1.77
C LEU A 86 6.22 -4.31 -2.39
N TYR A 87 6.11 -4.48 -3.71
CA TYR A 87 6.74 -5.54 -4.48
C TYR A 87 7.59 -4.96 -5.63
N PRO A 88 8.88 -4.68 -5.40
CA PRO A 88 9.80 -4.21 -6.43
C PRO A 88 10.21 -5.38 -7.33
N PHE A 89 9.50 -5.55 -8.44
CA PHE A 89 9.74 -6.61 -9.43
C PHE A 89 9.14 -6.20 -10.77
N GLY A 90 7.85 -5.81 -10.75
CA GLY A 90 7.12 -5.33 -11.91
C GLY A 90 7.15 -6.30 -13.08
N LYS A 91 7.68 -5.87 -14.23
CA LYS A 91 7.78 -6.68 -15.45
C LYS A 91 9.09 -7.45 -15.57
N ALA A 92 9.86 -7.56 -14.48
CA ALA A 92 11.00 -8.45 -14.47
C ALA A 92 10.58 -9.90 -14.75
N GLN A 93 11.49 -10.67 -15.33
CA GLN A 93 11.34 -12.10 -15.56
C GLN A 93 12.49 -12.80 -14.84
N PHE A 94 12.27 -14.06 -14.48
CA PHE A 94 13.32 -14.89 -13.91
C PHE A 94 13.32 -16.26 -14.55
N PHE A 95 14.49 -16.87 -14.57
CA PHE A 95 14.70 -18.21 -15.11
C PHE A 95 15.56 -19.01 -14.14
N GLU A 96 15.26 -20.30 -14.00
CA GLU A 96 16.11 -21.21 -13.24
C GLU A 96 17.43 -21.44 -13.98
N SER A 97 18.54 -21.25 -13.27
CA SER A 97 19.90 -21.46 -13.75
C SER A 97 20.62 -22.35 -12.73
N GLY A 98 20.47 -23.67 -12.89
CA GLY A 98 20.94 -24.67 -11.92
C GLY A 98 20.26 -24.50 -10.56
N ASN A 99 21.05 -24.23 -9.52
CA ASN A 99 20.56 -23.97 -8.16
C ASN A 99 20.33 -22.48 -7.87
N SER A 100 20.23 -21.65 -8.91
CA SER A 100 20.09 -20.20 -8.80
C SER A 100 19.02 -19.65 -9.73
N PHE A 101 18.70 -18.38 -9.58
CA PHE A 101 17.78 -17.66 -10.46
C PHE A 101 18.53 -16.54 -11.17
N GLU A 102 18.33 -16.45 -12.48
CA GLU A 102 18.76 -15.30 -13.27
C GLU A 102 17.58 -14.37 -13.51
N PHE A 103 17.80 -13.06 -13.35
CA PHE A 103 16.75 -12.05 -13.45
C PHE A 103 16.99 -11.14 -14.66
N TYR A 104 15.91 -10.89 -15.40
CA TYR A 104 15.88 -9.99 -16.54
C TYR A 104 14.88 -8.86 -16.30
N CYS A 105 15.32 -7.61 -16.45
CA CYS A 105 14.51 -6.41 -16.21
C CYS A 105 14.42 -5.54 -17.47
N GLN A 106 13.31 -4.83 -17.65
CA GLN A 106 13.03 -4.09 -18.88
C GLN A 106 14.02 -2.94 -19.12
N HIS A 107 14.48 -2.28 -18.06
CA HIS A 107 15.45 -1.20 -18.11
C HIS A 107 16.88 -1.68 -17.78
N GLY A 108 17.14 -2.99 -17.92
CA GLY A 108 18.46 -3.61 -17.84
C GLY A 108 18.94 -3.90 -16.41
N PRO A 109 20.22 -4.32 -16.25
CA PRO A 109 20.74 -4.84 -14.98
C PRO A 109 20.67 -3.86 -13.81
N LYS A 110 20.71 -2.55 -14.08
CA LYS A 110 20.59 -1.52 -13.05
C LYS A 110 19.20 -1.54 -12.38
N GLU A 111 18.14 -1.77 -13.14
CA GLU A 111 16.79 -1.92 -12.59
C GLU A 111 16.72 -3.16 -11.71
N CYS A 112 17.23 -4.30 -12.18
CA CYS A 112 17.26 -5.54 -11.38
C CYS A 112 18.02 -5.32 -10.07
N ARG A 113 19.15 -4.60 -10.12
CA ARG A 113 19.92 -4.23 -8.92
C ARG A 113 19.12 -3.32 -7.98
N GLY A 114 18.43 -2.32 -8.51
CA GLY A 114 17.56 -1.43 -7.74
C GLY A 114 16.40 -2.19 -7.09
N ASN A 115 15.72 -3.05 -7.85
CA ASN A 115 14.63 -3.89 -7.37
C ASN A 115 15.11 -4.78 -6.21
N LEU A 116 16.29 -5.41 -6.34
CA LEU A 116 16.90 -6.21 -5.29
C LEU A 116 17.21 -5.39 -4.03
N ILE A 117 17.78 -4.18 -4.18
CA ILE A 117 18.08 -3.30 -3.03
C ILE A 117 16.79 -2.92 -2.30
N HIS A 118 15.73 -2.56 -3.04
CA HIS A 118 14.42 -2.29 -2.45
C HIS A 118 13.85 -3.51 -1.71
N CYS A 119 13.95 -4.72 -2.27
CA CYS A 119 13.61 -5.96 -1.57
C CYS A 119 14.38 -6.10 -0.25
N CYS A 120 15.70 -5.91 -0.27
CA CYS A 120 16.55 -6.03 0.92
C CYS A 120 16.18 -5.02 2.01
N VAL A 121 15.88 -3.78 1.64
CA VAL A 121 15.48 -2.72 2.58
C VAL A 121 14.13 -3.05 3.22
N LEU A 122 13.17 -3.52 2.44
CA LEU A 122 11.86 -3.94 2.92
C LEU A 122 11.94 -5.14 3.88
N ASP A 123 12.78 -6.12 3.56
CA ASP A 123 13.01 -7.30 4.42
C ASP A 123 13.75 -6.94 5.73
N ARG A 124 14.71 -6.00 5.65
CA ARG A 124 15.53 -5.59 6.80
C ARG A 124 14.75 -4.79 7.84
N TYR A 125 14.05 -3.73 7.42
CA TYR A 125 13.38 -2.82 8.36
C TYR A 125 12.02 -3.36 8.82
N ARG A 126 11.31 -4.11 7.96
CA ARG A 126 9.98 -4.69 8.22
C ARG A 126 8.89 -3.70 8.64
N ASN A 127 9.17 -2.40 8.61
CA ASN A 127 8.23 -1.33 8.84
C ASN A 127 8.48 -0.19 7.83
N TYR A 128 7.38 0.45 7.42
CA TYR A 128 7.43 1.44 6.35
C TYR A 128 7.85 2.83 6.82
N ASP A 129 7.72 3.15 8.11
CA ASP A 129 8.20 4.40 8.67
C ASP A 129 9.74 4.51 8.52
N GLU A 130 10.46 3.39 8.61
CA GLU A 130 11.91 3.31 8.38
C GLU A 130 12.27 3.03 6.92
N SER A 131 11.51 2.19 6.21
CA SER A 131 11.88 1.80 4.84
C SER A 131 11.59 2.90 3.81
N ILE A 132 10.44 3.58 3.90
CA ILE A 132 10.01 4.57 2.89
C ILE A 132 11.00 5.73 2.73
N PRO A 133 11.59 6.31 3.79
CA PRO A 133 12.62 7.33 3.63
C PRO A 133 13.78 6.91 2.73
N PHE A 134 14.28 5.68 2.89
CA PHE A 134 15.32 5.12 2.04
C PHE A 134 14.82 4.95 0.60
N LEU A 135 13.68 4.27 0.41
CA LEU A 135 13.12 4.02 -0.93
C LEU A 135 12.89 5.34 -1.67
N ARG A 136 12.30 6.33 -1.00
CA ARG A 136 12.05 7.67 -1.55
C ARG A 136 13.34 8.36 -1.98
N CYS A 137 14.40 8.29 -1.18
CA CYS A 137 15.68 8.88 -1.55
C CYS A 137 16.26 8.20 -2.80
N MET A 138 16.24 6.86 -2.83
CA MET A 138 16.77 6.10 -3.96
C MET A 138 16.01 6.43 -5.24
N GLU A 139 14.68 6.39 -5.20
CA GLU A 139 13.83 6.73 -6.35
C GLU A 139 14.06 8.17 -6.82
N ASN A 140 14.17 9.14 -5.89
CA ASN A 140 14.37 10.55 -6.24
C ASN A 140 15.73 10.80 -6.89
N ASP A 141 16.80 10.13 -6.44
CA ASP A 141 18.15 10.26 -7.01
C ASP A 141 18.28 9.54 -8.37
N LEU A 142 17.48 8.50 -8.60
CA LEU A 142 17.39 7.81 -9.88
C LEU A 142 16.50 8.56 -10.90
N TYR A 143 15.53 9.34 -10.40
CA TYR A 143 14.62 10.13 -11.22
C TYR A 143 15.32 11.37 -11.80
N GLY A 144 15.54 11.39 -13.12
CA GLY A 144 16.11 12.53 -13.84
C GLY A 144 17.52 12.30 -14.40
N LEU A 145 17.59 11.51 -15.48
CA LEU A 145 18.58 11.47 -16.59
C LEU A 145 20.08 11.84 -16.41
N ARG A 146 20.65 11.89 -15.21
CA ARG A 146 22.10 11.78 -14.99
C ARG A 146 22.45 10.43 -14.37
N ARG A 147 21.98 9.35 -15.02
CA ARG A 147 21.98 7.94 -14.58
C ARG A 147 23.15 7.59 -13.63
N PRO A 148 22.99 7.80 -12.31
CA PRO A 148 24.06 7.52 -11.37
C PRO A 148 24.22 6.00 -11.23
N SER A 149 25.29 5.57 -10.57
CA SER A 149 25.39 4.17 -10.16
C SER A 149 24.34 3.89 -9.09
N VAL A 150 23.54 2.83 -9.27
CA VAL A 150 22.51 2.42 -8.30
C VAL A 150 23.14 2.14 -6.94
N ASP A 151 24.30 1.47 -6.91
CA ASP A 151 25.02 1.20 -5.66
C ASP A 151 25.52 2.49 -5.00
N ALA A 152 25.97 3.47 -5.80
CA ALA A 152 26.42 4.76 -5.26
C ALA A 152 25.27 5.58 -4.68
N VAL A 153 24.07 5.50 -5.26
CA VAL A 153 22.87 6.11 -4.68
C VAL A 153 22.48 5.43 -3.38
N ALA A 154 22.45 4.10 -3.37
CA ALA A 154 22.08 3.31 -2.19
C ALA A 154 23.03 3.52 -0.99
N GLN A 155 24.30 3.87 -1.24
CA GLN A 155 25.31 4.10 -0.19
C GLN A 155 25.24 5.49 0.48
N LYS A 156 24.41 6.42 0.01
CA LYS A 156 24.29 7.76 0.60
C LYS A 156 23.50 7.81 1.92
N GLN A 157 23.06 6.66 2.43
CA GLN A 157 22.09 6.51 3.51
C GLN A 157 22.69 5.74 4.69
#